data_AF-A0A840QZV8-F1
#
_entry.id   AF-A0A840QZV8-F1
#
_cell.length_a   1.000
_cell.length_b   1.000
_cell.length_c   1.000
_cell.angle_alpha   90.00
_cell.angle_beta   90.00
_cell.angle_gamma   90.00
#
_symmetry.space_group_name_H-M   'P 1'
#
loop_
_entity.id
_entity.type
_entity.pdbx_description
1 polymer ?
#
loop_
_entity_poly.entity_id
_entity_poly.type
_entity_poly.pdbx_seq_one_letter_code
_entity_poly.pdbx_strand_id
1 'polypeptide(L)' 'MIKVSVMYPKSPGARFDHAYYRDQHFPMVKELMGDYCLSYTIDRGLVGEGA' A
#
# COMPACT_ATOMS: atom_id res chain seq x y z
N MET A 1 13.77 -12.70 9.65
CA MET A 1 13.10 -11.89 8.62
C MET A 1 11.79 -11.38 9.19
N ILE A 2 11.53 -10.07 9.12
CA ILE A 2 10.32 -9.45 9.65
C ILE A 2 9.44 -9.05 8.47
N LYS A 3 8.13 -9.22 8.59
CA LYS A 3 7.14 -8.74 7.61
C LYS A 3 6.21 -7.75 8.30
N VAL A 4 6.32 -6.48 7.94
CA VAL A 4 5.40 -5.42 8.41
C VAL A 4 4.23 -5.36 7.44
N SER A 5 3.01 -5.46 7.96
CA SER A 5 1.78 -5.34 7.16
C SER A 5 1.05 -4.07 7.55
N VAL A 6 0.70 -3.24 6.55
CA VAL A 6 -0.11 -2.03 6.74
C VAL A 6 -1.44 -2.26 6.02
N MET A 7 -2.54 -2.17 6.76
CA MET A 7 -3.89 -2.43 6.23
C MET A 7 -4.73 -1.17 6.30
N TYR A 8 -5.36 -0.83 5.18
CA TYR A 8 -6.26 0.32 5.06
C TYR A 8 -7.70 -0.18 4.91
N PRO A 9 -8.46 -0.33 6.01
CA PRO A 9 -9.86 -0.75 5.92
C PRO A 9 -10.68 0.32 5.19
N LYS A 10 -11.55 -0.11 4.26
CA LYS A 10 -12.47 0.78 3.57
C LYS A 10 -13.53 1.28 4.56
N SER A 11 -13.82 2.58 4.54
CA SER A 11 -14.97 3.20 5.20
C SER A 11 -15.81 4.00 4.21
N PRO A 12 -17.10 4.26 4.49
CA PRO A 12 -17.96 5.07 3.62
C PRO A 12 -17.36 6.45 3.34
N GLY A 13 -17.30 6.85 2.06
CA GLY A 13 -16.72 8.12 1.64
C GLY A 13 -15.19 8.20 1.66
N ALA A 14 -14.49 7.16 2.13
CA ALA A 14 -13.03 7.14 2.07
C ALA A 14 -12.55 6.98 0.62
N ARG A 15 -11.58 7.80 0.24
CA ARG A 15 -10.87 7.70 -1.03
C ARG A 15 -9.51 7.05 -0.79
N PHE A 16 -9.20 6.04 -1.60
CA PHE A 16 -7.87 5.46 -1.68
C PHE A 16 -7.41 5.46 -3.14
N ASP A 17 -6.32 6.15 -3.44
CA ASP A 17 -5.77 6.23 -4.79
C ASP A 17 -4.66 5.20 -4.95
N HIS A 18 -5.00 4.06 -5.56
CA HIS A 18 -4.07 2.95 -5.75
C HIS A 18 -2.92 3.27 -6.71
N ALA A 19 -3.13 4.15 -7.70
CA ALA A 19 -2.09 4.53 -8.64
C ALA A 19 -1.02 5.38 -7.94
N TYR A 20 -1.45 6.40 -7.18
CA TYR A 20 -0.54 7.18 -6.33
C TYR A 20 0.22 6.29 -5.34
N TYR A 21 -0.49 5.38 -4.67
CA TYR A 21 0.09 4.53 -3.64
C TYR A 21 1.19 3.61 -4.20
N ARG A 22 0.98 3.05 -5.40
CA ARG A 22 1.95 2.20 -6.10
C ARG A 22 3.09 2.99 -6.74
N ASP A 23 2.77 4.07 -7.47
CA ASP A 23 3.72 4.70 -8.40
C ASP A 23 4.51 5.85 -7.78
N GLN A 24 4.10 6.36 -6.61
CA GLN A 24 4.77 7.47 -5.93
C GLN A 24 5.09 7.15 -4.48
N HIS A 25 4.08 6.72 -3.71
CA HIS A 25 4.25 6.52 -2.27
C HIS A 25 5.22 5.37 -1.96
N PHE A 26 5.02 4.20 -2.55
CA PHE A 26 5.90 3.05 -2.28
C PHE A 26 7.35 3.20 -2.78
N PRO A 27 7.62 3.81 -3.96
CA PRO A 27 8.98 4.17 -4.35
C PRO A 27 9.69 5.04 -3.31
N MET A 28 9.02 6.07 -2.79
CA MET A 28 9.56 6.92 -1.71
C MET A 28 9.85 6.11 -0.44
N VAL A 29 8.93 5.24 0.00
CA VAL A 29 9.15 4.38 1.16
C VAL A 29 10.35 3.43 0.93
N LYS A 30 10.47 2.85 -0.26
CA LYS A 30 11.59 1.97 -0.60
C LYS A 30 12.93 2.71 -0.60
N GLU A 31 12.97 3.95 -1.09
CA GLU A 31 14.15 4.81 -1.03
C GLU A 31 14.57 5.08 0.42
N LEU A 32 13.62 5.49 1.26
CA LEU A 32 13.88 5.78 2.68
C LEU A 32 14.32 4.55 3.48
N MET A 33 13.78 3.37 3.17
CA MET A 33 14.13 2.13 3.84
C MET A 33 15.45 1.52 3.35
N GLY A 34 15.89 1.86 2.14
CA GLY A 34 17.12 1.34 1.55
C GLY A 34 17.20 -0.19 1.59
N ASP A 35 18.35 -0.70 2.03
CA ASP A 35 18.66 -2.14 2.08
C ASP A 35 17.91 -2.89 3.19
N TYR A 36 17.30 -2.18 4.15
CA TYR A 36 16.51 -2.81 5.20
C TYR A 36 15.17 -3.35 4.70
N CYS A 37 14.65 -2.81 3.58
CA CYS A 37 13.46 -3.33 2.92
C CYS A 37 13.87 -4.30 1.80
N LEU A 38 13.90 -5.59 2.11
CA LEU A 38 14.29 -6.64 1.16
C LEU A 38 13.30 -6.81 0.00
N SER A 39 12.01 -6.59 0.25
CA SER A 39 10.94 -6.61 -0.75
C SER A 39 9.69 -5.90 -0.22
N TYR A 40 8.79 -5.51 -1.12
CA TYR A 40 7.46 -5.03 -0.78
C TYR A 40 6.41 -5.62 -1.73
N THR A 41 5.17 -5.68 -1.27
CA THR A 41 4.01 -6.08 -2.05
C THR A 41 2.89 -5.07 -1.82
N ILE A 42 2.05 -4.88 -2.84
CA ILE A 42 0.89 -3.99 -2.78
C ILE A 42 -0.31 -4.78 -3.24
N ASP A 43 -1.26 -4.97 -2.34
CA ASP A 43 -2.50 -5.70 -2.61
C ASP A 43 -3.67 -4.70 -2.71
N ARG A 44 -4.51 -4.87 -3.73
CA ARG A 44 -5.76 -4.12 -3.89
C ARG A 44 -6.94 -5.02 -3.57
N GLY A 45 -7.75 -4.63 -2.57
CA GLY A 45 -9.01 -5.31 -2.29
C GLY A 45 -9.95 -5.22 -3.49
N LEU A 46 -10.46 -6.36 -3.95
CA LEU A 46 -11.36 -6.43 -5.12
C LEU A 46 -12.84 -6.40 -4.73
N VAL A 47 -13.16 -6.85 -3.52
CA VAL A 47 -14.53 -6.87 -2.99
C VAL A 47 -14.73 -5.63 -2.14
N GLY A 48 -15.61 -4.73 -2.61
CA GLY A 48 -15.91 -3.47 -1.93
C GLY A 48 -16.01 -2.24 -2.84
N GLU A 49 -15.78 -2.33 -4.15
CA GLU A 49 -15.93 -1.17 -5.06
C GLU A 49 -17.39 -0.78 -5.39
N GLY A 50 -18.40 -1.52 -4.91
CA GLY A 50 -19.81 -1.22 -5.23
C GLY A 50 -20.84 -1.87 -4.30
N ALA A 51 -20.81 -1.51 -3.01
CA ALA A 51 -21.92 -1.68 -2.08
C ALA A 51 -22.14 -0.36 -1.35
#